data_AF-A0A7R9YHJ5-F1
#
_entry.id   AF-A0A7R9YHJ5-F1
#
_cell.length_a   1.000
_cell.length_b   1.000
_cell.length_c   1.000
_cell.angle_alpha   90.00
_cell.angle_beta   90.00
_cell.angle_gamma   90.00
#
_symmetry.space_group_name_H-M   'P 1'
#
loop_
_entity.id
_entity.type
_entity.pdbx_description
1 polymer ?
#
loop_
_entity_poly.entity_id
_entity_poly.type
_entity_poly.pdbx_seq_one_letter_code
_entity_poly.pdbx_strand_id
1 'polypeptide(L)'
;HAAGTLRPRPLGPAAVASEAAEAAFIESAEMQVVRVRLDELDSVSSVRVLLPRDVRSADERHRVLKSALEVLRRFDGHAPLLDAKDDLGVTDPTYYKAQRKAEALDSRIASDRYAVLTAEHMAAHSAQAALASQLEETRATLKASRESVMGEELKCMRRVLRRLGHTNSDNVIELKGRIACEVSTADELLITELIFTGSLAELSAEQVVSL
;
A
#
# COMPACT_ATOMS: atom_id res chain seq x y z
N HIS A 1 27.47 19.46 -23.29
CA HIS A 1 26.14 18.91 -22.97
C HIS A 1 26.27 17.42 -22.78
N ALA A 2 26.60 16.99 -21.56
CA ALA A 2 26.63 15.58 -21.20
C ALA A 2 25.18 15.19 -20.89
N ALA A 3 24.56 14.41 -21.78
CA ALA A 3 23.29 13.79 -21.49
C ALA A 3 23.46 12.93 -20.24
N GLY A 4 22.68 13.23 -19.21
CA GLY A 4 22.63 12.41 -18.01
C GLY A 4 22.13 11.04 -18.41
N THR A 5 23.05 10.10 -18.60
CA THR A 5 22.72 8.68 -18.67
C THR A 5 22.05 8.34 -17.35
N LEU A 6 20.73 8.17 -17.38
CA LEU A 6 19.98 7.52 -16.32
C LEU A 6 20.68 6.19 -16.08
N ARG A 7 21.47 6.11 -15.00
CA ARG A 7 22.07 4.85 -14.60
C ARG A 7 20.91 3.91 -14.29
N PRO A 8 20.86 2.70 -14.85
CA PRO A 8 19.87 1.73 -14.42
C PRO A 8 20.02 1.57 -12.91
N ARG A 9 18.92 1.77 -12.19
CA ARG A 9 18.88 1.65 -10.74
C ARG A 9 19.25 0.21 -10.41
N PRO A 10 20.25 -0.07 -9.54
CA PRO A 10 20.56 -1.43 -9.18
C PRO A 10 19.32 -2.11 -8.61
N LEU A 11 18.93 -3.25 -9.22
CA LEU A 11 17.80 -4.07 -8.83
C LEU A 11 18.07 -4.67 -7.44
N GLY A 12 17.57 -4.01 -6.40
CA GLY A 12 17.48 -4.57 -5.04
C GLY A 12 18.81 -4.81 -4.31
N PRO A 13 18.75 -5.35 -3.08
CA PRO A 13 19.90 -5.52 -2.18
C PRO A 13 20.92 -6.60 -2.64
N ALA A 14 20.81 -7.10 -3.87
CA ALA A 14 21.69 -8.15 -4.43
C ALA A 14 22.75 -7.62 -5.40
N ALA A 15 22.72 -6.35 -5.79
CA ALA A 15 23.62 -5.80 -6.81
C ALA A 15 24.87 -5.14 -6.20
N VAL A 16 25.70 -5.94 -5.56
CA VAL A 16 27.16 -5.71 -5.51
C VAL A 16 27.85 -7.03 -5.85
N ALA A 17 27.44 -7.66 -6.94
CA ALA A 17 28.29 -8.64 -7.57
C ALA A 17 29.46 -7.87 -8.20
N SER A 18 30.69 -8.27 -7.88
CA SER A 18 31.89 -7.80 -8.59
C SER A 18 31.66 -7.98 -10.10
N GLU A 19 32.01 -6.99 -10.93
CA GLU A 19 31.95 -7.09 -12.40
C GLU A 19 32.59 -8.38 -12.93
N ALA A 20 33.61 -8.89 -12.23
CA ALA A 20 34.27 -10.15 -12.55
C ALA A 20 33.41 -11.40 -12.26
N ALA A 21 32.57 -11.37 -11.22
CA ALA A 21 31.64 -12.45 -10.91
C ALA A 21 30.46 -12.48 -11.88
N GLU A 22 30.00 -11.31 -12.32
CA GLU A 22 28.94 -11.17 -13.32
C GLU A 22 29.43 -11.62 -14.71
N ALA A 23 30.65 -11.26 -15.10
CA ALA A 23 31.27 -11.74 -16.34
C ALA A 23 31.45 -13.26 -16.36
N ALA A 24 31.91 -13.87 -15.26
CA ALA A 24 32.06 -15.32 -15.15
C ALA A 24 30.72 -16.07 -15.17
N PHE A 25 29.66 -15.50 -14.59
CA PHE A 25 28.32 -16.05 -14.67
C PHE A 25 27.80 -16.08 -16.11
N ILE A 26 27.99 -14.97 -16.84
CA ILE A 26 27.58 -14.81 -18.23
C ILE A 26 28.30 -15.80 -19.16
N GLU A 27 29.58 -16.10 -18.92
CA GLU A 27 30.34 -17.09 -19.71
C GLU A 27 29.79 -18.52 -19.58
N SER A 28 29.16 -18.85 -18.45
CA SER A 28 28.54 -20.16 -18.19
C SER A 28 27.05 -20.23 -18.56
N ALA A 29 26.45 -19.11 -19.00
CA ALA A 29 25.02 -19.00 -19.21
C ALA A 29 24.57 -19.52 -20.58
N GLU A 30 23.39 -20.14 -20.64
CA GLU A 30 22.73 -20.52 -21.89
C GLU A 30 21.63 -19.51 -22.24
N MET A 31 21.60 -19.05 -23.48
CA MET A 31 20.52 -18.19 -23.97
C MET A 31 19.24 -18.99 -24.17
N GLN A 32 18.16 -18.51 -23.56
CA GLN A 32 16.80 -19.07 -23.69
C GLN A 32 15.83 -18.02 -24.22
N VAL A 33 14.82 -18.47 -24.97
CA VAL A 33 13.73 -17.61 -25.43
C VAL A 33 12.61 -17.66 -24.40
N VAL A 34 12.40 -16.56 -23.70
CA VAL A 34 11.37 -16.41 -22.67
C VAL A 34 10.28 -15.46 -23.13
N ARG A 35 9.06 -15.69 -22.64
CA ARG A 35 7.94 -14.76 -22.81
C ARG A 35 7.87 -13.91 -21.55
N VAL A 36 7.95 -12.61 -21.70
CA VAL A 36 7.85 -11.64 -20.61
C VAL A 36 6.70 -10.69 -20.87
N ARG A 37 6.13 -10.14 -19.80
CA ARG A 37 5.12 -9.10 -19.89
C ARG A 37 5.78 -7.73 -20.04
N LEU A 38 5.07 -6.74 -20.57
CA LEU A 38 5.64 -5.41 -20.80
C LEU A 38 5.97 -4.68 -19.50
N ASP A 39 5.30 -4.99 -18.39
CA ASP A 39 5.59 -4.46 -17.05
C ASP A 39 6.89 -5.00 -16.45
N GLU A 40 7.47 -6.05 -17.03
CA GLU A 40 8.77 -6.61 -16.63
C GLU A 40 9.94 -5.98 -17.40
N LEU A 41 9.65 -5.12 -18.38
CA LEU A 41 10.66 -4.42 -19.18
C LEU A 41 11.09 -3.13 -18.48
N ASP A 42 12.33 -3.09 -18.02
CA ASP A 42 12.90 -1.90 -17.39
C ASP A 42 13.40 -0.88 -18.42
N SER A 43 14.19 -1.34 -19.40
CA SER A 43 14.90 -0.47 -20.34
C SER A 43 15.03 -1.13 -21.72
N VAL A 44 15.09 -0.31 -22.78
CA VAL A 44 15.30 -0.77 -24.16
C VAL A 44 16.51 -0.07 -24.75
N SER A 45 17.40 -0.83 -25.38
CA SER A 45 18.57 -0.30 -26.09
C SER A 45 18.20 0.20 -27.47
N SER A 46 18.89 1.25 -27.94
CA SER A 46 18.82 1.73 -29.32
C SER A 46 19.55 0.80 -30.32
N VAL A 47 20.43 -0.09 -29.82
CA VAL A 47 21.20 -1.03 -30.64
C VAL A 47 20.42 -2.32 -30.87
N ARG A 48 20.39 -2.77 -32.12
CA ARG A 48 19.71 -4.02 -32.52
C ARG A 48 20.73 -5.09 -32.88
N VAL A 49 20.62 -6.25 -32.27
CA VAL A 49 21.37 -7.45 -32.66
C VAL A 49 20.65 -8.14 -33.83
N LEU A 50 21.41 -8.59 -34.83
CA LEU A 50 20.85 -9.35 -35.95
C LEU A 50 20.33 -10.70 -35.45
N LEU A 51 19.03 -10.93 -35.57
CA LEU A 51 18.41 -12.20 -35.20
C LEU A 51 18.28 -13.11 -36.43
N PRO A 52 18.71 -14.38 -36.37
CA PRO A 52 18.46 -15.34 -37.43
C PRO A 52 16.96 -15.66 -37.55
N ARG A 53 16.55 -16.22 -38.69
CA ARG A 53 15.13 -16.52 -38.96
C ARG A 53 14.55 -17.60 -38.03
N ASP A 54 15.39 -18.47 -37.48
CA ASP A 54 15.01 -19.54 -36.56
C ASP A 54 16.00 -19.60 -35.39
N VAL A 55 15.47 -19.55 -34.16
CA VAL A 55 16.23 -19.57 -32.90
C VAL A 55 15.87 -20.78 -32.02
N ARG A 56 15.27 -21.83 -32.60
CA ARG A 56 14.92 -23.06 -31.86
C ARG A 56 16.15 -23.92 -31.55
N SER A 57 17.18 -23.87 -32.39
CA SER A 57 18.44 -24.59 -32.15
C SER A 57 19.29 -23.90 -31.08
N ALA A 58 19.93 -24.69 -30.21
CA ALA A 58 20.86 -24.20 -29.21
C ALA A 58 22.05 -23.45 -29.85
N ASP A 59 22.54 -23.91 -31.00
CA ASP A 59 23.67 -23.29 -31.69
C ASP A 59 23.33 -21.87 -32.19
N GLU A 60 22.12 -21.66 -32.72
CA GLU A 60 21.67 -20.35 -33.19
C GLU A 60 21.45 -19.39 -32.02
N ARG A 61 20.86 -19.87 -30.90
CA ARG A 61 20.78 -19.08 -29.66
C ARG A 61 22.16 -18.68 -29.15
N HIS A 62 23.11 -19.60 -29.17
CA HIS A 62 24.48 -19.34 -28.73
C HIS A 62 25.20 -18.30 -29.62
N ARG A 63 24.95 -18.30 -30.94
CA ARG A 63 25.47 -17.25 -31.85
C ARG A 63 24.88 -15.86 -31.55
N VAL A 64 23.58 -15.79 -31.27
CA VAL A 64 22.92 -14.53 -30.88
C VAL A 64 23.47 -14.03 -29.55
N LEU A 65 23.66 -14.92 -28.57
CA LEU A 65 24.28 -14.59 -27.29
C LEU A 65 25.67 -13.97 -27.48
N LYS A 66 26.56 -14.61 -28.25
CA LYS A 66 27.90 -14.06 -28.54
C LYS A 66 27.82 -12.67 -29.17
N SER A 67 26.88 -12.47 -30.09
CA SER A 67 26.68 -11.17 -30.75
C SER A 67 26.20 -10.10 -29.76
N ALA A 68 25.28 -10.45 -28.87
CA ALA A 68 24.80 -9.56 -27.81
C ALA A 68 25.90 -9.21 -26.80
N LEU A 69 26.71 -10.20 -26.39
CA LEU A 69 27.84 -9.99 -25.48
C LEU A 69 28.93 -9.12 -26.10
N GLU A 70 29.23 -9.30 -27.39
CA GLU A 70 30.17 -8.43 -28.09
C GLU A 70 29.65 -6.99 -28.17
N VAL A 71 28.34 -6.78 -28.35
CA VAL A 71 27.74 -5.45 -28.28
C VAL A 71 27.93 -4.85 -26.88
N LEU A 72 27.59 -5.57 -25.81
CA LEU A 72 27.78 -5.09 -24.45
C LEU A 72 29.26 -4.78 -24.15
N ARG A 73 30.19 -5.64 -24.58
CA ARG A 73 31.63 -5.44 -24.43
C ARG A 73 32.13 -4.18 -25.12
N ARG A 74 31.58 -3.84 -26.30
CA ARG A 74 31.94 -2.60 -27.04
C ARG A 74 31.46 -1.33 -26.37
N PHE A 75 30.45 -1.42 -25.53
CA PHE A 75 29.88 -0.30 -24.78
C PHE A 75 30.21 -0.39 -23.28
N ASP A 76 31.32 -1.03 -22.90
CA ASP A 76 31.78 -1.17 -21.52
C ASP A 76 30.68 -1.67 -20.57
N GLY A 77 29.89 -2.64 -21.03
CA GLY A 77 28.77 -3.23 -20.27
C GLY A 77 27.45 -2.46 -20.38
N HIS A 78 27.43 -1.28 -20.99
CA HIS A 78 26.29 -0.36 -20.97
C HIS A 78 25.85 0.07 -22.37
N ALA A 79 24.99 -0.73 -23.01
CA ALA A 79 24.43 -0.35 -24.31
C ALA A 79 23.59 0.94 -24.22
N PRO A 80 23.65 1.82 -25.22
CA PRO A 80 22.92 3.09 -25.20
C PRO A 80 21.41 2.87 -25.21
N LEU A 81 20.72 3.53 -24.28
CA LEU A 81 19.26 3.44 -24.14
C LEU A 81 18.54 4.23 -25.23
N LEU A 82 17.31 3.82 -25.51
CA LEU A 82 16.40 4.47 -26.43
C LEU A 82 15.86 5.77 -25.80
N ASP A 83 15.90 6.87 -26.53
CA ASP A 83 15.41 8.16 -26.05
C ASP A 83 13.88 8.29 -26.21
N ALA A 84 13.20 8.72 -25.16
CA ALA A 84 11.75 8.82 -25.19
C ALA A 84 11.23 9.87 -26.19
N LYS A 85 12.00 10.92 -26.46
CA LYS A 85 11.62 12.01 -27.35
C LYS A 85 12.05 11.74 -28.79
N ASP A 86 13.33 11.50 -28.99
CA ASP A 86 13.95 11.48 -30.31
C ASP A 86 13.73 10.12 -31.00
N ASP A 87 13.74 9.02 -30.25
CA ASP A 87 13.53 7.67 -30.82
C ASP A 87 12.07 7.20 -30.71
N LEU A 88 11.42 7.43 -29.56
CA LEU A 88 10.05 6.96 -29.31
C LEU A 88 8.96 7.99 -29.65
N GLY A 89 9.31 9.25 -29.86
CA GLY A 89 8.35 10.30 -30.23
C GLY A 89 7.32 10.64 -29.15
N VAL A 90 7.62 10.41 -27.87
CA VAL A 90 6.72 10.74 -26.75
C VAL A 90 6.56 12.25 -26.67
N THR A 91 5.32 12.73 -26.75
CA THR A 91 5.00 14.17 -26.72
C THR A 91 4.26 14.60 -25.45
N ASP A 92 3.93 13.65 -24.56
CA ASP A 92 3.12 13.92 -23.37
C ASP A 92 3.83 14.88 -22.39
N PRO A 93 3.23 16.06 -22.11
CA PRO A 93 3.79 17.00 -21.14
C PRO A 93 3.91 16.45 -19.72
N THR A 94 3.10 15.46 -19.33
CA THR A 94 3.16 14.86 -17.99
C THR A 94 4.43 14.02 -17.80
N TYR A 95 4.84 13.29 -18.85
CA TYR A 95 6.09 12.53 -18.88
C TYR A 95 7.30 13.45 -18.63
N TYR A 96 7.42 14.53 -19.41
CA TYR A 96 8.56 15.46 -19.26
C TYR A 96 8.56 16.19 -17.92
N LYS A 97 7.40 16.45 -17.32
CA LYS A 97 7.33 16.98 -15.95
C LYS A 97 7.88 15.98 -14.94
N ALA A 98 7.59 14.70 -15.08
CA ALA A 98 8.13 13.64 -14.21
C ALA A 98 9.64 13.46 -14.44
N GLN A 99 10.09 13.42 -15.70
CA GLN A 99 11.50 13.32 -16.06
C GLN A 99 12.33 14.46 -15.47
N ARG A 100 11.89 15.72 -15.64
CA ARG A 100 12.59 16.88 -15.05
C ARG A 100 12.68 16.82 -13.53
N LYS A 101 11.67 16.26 -12.86
CA LYS A 101 11.71 16.06 -11.41
C LYS A 101 12.72 14.99 -11.03
N ALA A 102 12.81 13.89 -11.78
CA ALA A 102 13.83 12.85 -11.58
C ALA A 102 15.23 13.44 -11.74
N GLU A 103 15.51 14.14 -12.85
CA GLU A 103 16.80 14.81 -13.08
C GLU A 103 17.14 15.83 -11.99
N ALA A 104 16.15 16.61 -11.54
CA ALA A 104 16.34 17.55 -10.44
C ALA A 104 16.68 16.83 -9.12
N LEU A 105 16.09 15.66 -8.85
CA LEU A 105 16.42 14.84 -7.69
C LEU A 105 17.83 14.24 -7.82
N ASP A 106 18.19 13.70 -8.99
CA ASP A 106 19.51 13.14 -9.24
C ASP A 106 20.60 14.20 -9.08
N SER A 107 20.37 15.41 -9.61
CA SER A 107 21.31 16.53 -9.44
C SER A 107 21.45 16.94 -7.97
N ARG A 108 20.36 16.92 -7.20
CA ARG A 108 20.39 17.19 -5.76
C ARG A 108 21.16 16.13 -5.00
N ILE A 109 20.92 14.86 -5.29
CA ILE A 109 21.65 13.73 -4.69
C ILE A 109 23.14 13.82 -5.03
N ALA A 110 23.48 14.08 -6.29
CA ALA A 110 24.87 14.24 -6.73
C ALA A 110 25.57 15.43 -6.06
N SER A 111 24.83 16.53 -5.81
CA SER A 111 25.34 17.72 -5.11
C SER A 111 25.31 17.60 -3.58
N ASP A 112 24.73 16.53 -3.05
CA ASP A 112 24.51 16.39 -1.62
C ASP A 112 25.85 16.19 -0.89
N ARG A 113 26.07 16.98 0.16
CA ARG A 113 27.23 16.84 1.05
C ARG A 113 27.26 15.49 1.77
N TYR A 114 26.13 14.79 1.81
CA TYR A 114 25.97 13.48 2.41
C TYR A 114 26.11 12.30 1.43
N ALA A 115 26.75 12.50 0.27
CA ALA A 115 27.10 11.41 -0.65
C ALA A 115 27.97 10.28 -0.04
N VAL A 116 28.40 10.43 1.22
CA VAL A 116 29.18 9.47 2.02
C VAL A 116 28.29 8.61 2.95
N LEU A 117 26.96 8.76 2.91
CA LEU A 117 26.06 7.93 3.72
C LEU A 117 26.20 6.46 3.32
N THR A 118 26.74 5.67 4.25
CA THR A 118 26.86 4.22 4.09
C THR A 118 25.49 3.55 4.20
N ALA A 119 25.42 2.29 3.75
CA ALA A 119 24.23 1.46 3.91
C ALA A 119 23.74 1.38 5.36
N GLU A 120 24.66 1.41 6.33
CA GLU A 120 24.35 1.42 7.77
C GLU A 120 23.57 2.67 8.19
N HIS A 121 23.96 3.85 7.70
CA HIS A 121 23.23 5.09 8.00
C HIS A 121 21.81 5.07 7.42
N MET A 122 21.65 4.56 6.19
CA MET A 122 20.33 4.40 5.58
C MET A 122 19.47 3.39 6.36
N ALA A 123 20.05 2.28 6.79
CA ALA A 123 19.36 1.28 7.62
C ALA A 123 18.92 1.88 8.96
N ALA A 124 19.80 2.60 9.66
CA ALA A 124 19.46 3.28 10.91
C ALA A 124 18.31 4.28 10.74
N HIS A 125 18.34 5.10 9.67
CA HIS A 125 17.27 6.05 9.38
C HIS A 125 15.94 5.34 9.06
N SER A 126 15.96 4.23 8.30
CA SER A 126 14.77 3.43 8.03
C SER A 126 14.18 2.82 9.29
N ALA A 127 15.03 2.33 10.21
CA ALA A 127 14.60 1.78 11.50
C ALA A 127 13.97 2.88 12.38
N GLN A 128 14.56 4.08 12.39
CA GLN A 128 13.99 5.24 13.08
C GLN A 128 12.62 5.61 12.52
N ALA A 129 12.46 5.64 11.19
CA ALA A 129 11.18 5.95 10.55
C ALA A 129 10.10 4.89 10.88
N ALA A 130 10.48 3.61 10.91
CA ALA A 130 9.58 2.53 11.29
C ALA A 130 9.12 2.65 12.76
N LEU A 131 10.04 2.94 13.68
CA LEU A 131 9.72 3.18 15.09
C LEU A 131 8.80 4.40 15.27
N ALA A 132 9.04 5.47 14.53
CA ALA A 132 8.19 6.66 14.57
C ALA A 132 6.76 6.34 14.10
N SER A 133 6.60 5.53 13.04
CA SER A 133 5.29 5.08 12.57
C SER A 133 4.57 4.23 13.61
N GLN A 134 5.26 3.28 14.23
CA GLN A 134 4.70 2.44 15.31
C GLN A 134 4.27 3.26 16.52
N LEU A 135 5.04 4.30 16.85
CA LEU A 135 4.74 5.20 17.95
C LEU A 135 3.45 5.99 17.69
N GLU A 136 3.28 6.52 16.48
CA GLU A 136 2.04 7.22 16.09
C GLU A 136 0.82 6.29 16.08
N GLU A 137 0.97 5.06 15.58
CA GLU A 137 -0.10 4.05 15.64
C GLU A 137 -0.48 3.67 17.08
N THR A 138 0.53 3.47 17.93
CA THR A 138 0.31 3.16 19.34
C THR A 138 -0.37 4.33 20.06
N ARG A 139 0.03 5.58 19.77
CA ARG A 139 -0.62 6.78 20.30
C ARG A 139 -2.07 6.89 19.85
N ALA A 140 -2.35 6.61 18.57
CA ALA A 140 -3.71 6.61 18.04
C ALA A 140 -4.58 5.55 18.74
N THR A 141 -4.06 4.33 18.90
CA THR A 141 -4.74 3.24 19.63
C THR A 141 -4.99 3.61 21.09
N LEU A 142 -4.01 4.20 21.77
CA LEU A 142 -4.12 4.62 23.16
C LEU A 142 -5.14 5.76 23.31
N LYS A 143 -5.21 6.69 22.36
CA LYS A 143 -6.24 7.73 22.35
C LYS A 143 -7.63 7.12 22.16
N ALA A 144 -7.78 6.22 21.20
CA ALA A 144 -9.05 5.53 20.94
C ALA A 144 -9.52 4.68 22.13
N SER A 145 -8.61 4.06 22.88
CA SER A 145 -8.98 3.30 24.09
C SER A 145 -9.30 4.20 25.31
N ARG A 146 -8.71 5.40 25.38
CA ARG A 146 -9.02 6.40 26.42
C ARG A 146 -10.33 7.14 26.18
N GLU A 147 -10.67 7.39 24.93
CA GLU A 147 -11.99 7.93 24.57
C GLU A 147 -13.03 6.84 24.84
N SER A 148 -13.83 7.02 25.89
CA SER A 148 -14.84 6.03 26.27
C SER A 148 -15.85 5.86 25.13
N VAL A 149 -15.72 4.77 24.37
CA VAL A 149 -16.67 4.32 23.34
C VAL A 149 -18.11 4.30 23.90
N MET A 150 -18.26 4.07 25.21
CA MET A 150 -19.54 4.03 25.91
C MET A 150 -20.22 5.40 26.05
N GLY A 151 -19.49 6.51 25.89
CA GLY A 151 -20.03 7.85 26.10
C GLY A 151 -21.15 8.23 25.12
N GLU A 152 -20.95 7.92 23.83
CA GLU A 152 -21.94 8.21 22.78
C GLU A 152 -23.12 7.26 22.83
N GLU A 153 -22.86 5.97 23.02
CA GLU A 153 -23.91 4.95 23.18
C GLU A 153 -24.81 5.29 24.37
N LEU A 154 -24.24 5.56 25.55
CA LEU A 154 -24.99 5.97 26.73
C LEU A 154 -25.76 7.28 26.50
N LYS A 155 -25.23 8.22 25.70
CA LYS A 155 -25.94 9.46 25.34
C LYS A 155 -27.16 9.17 24.47
N CYS A 156 -27.04 8.27 23.51
CA CYS A 156 -28.14 7.80 22.66
C CYS A 156 -29.19 7.05 23.49
N MET A 157 -28.78 6.12 24.35
CA MET A 157 -29.69 5.39 25.26
C MET A 157 -30.45 6.34 26.19
N ARG A 158 -29.76 7.30 26.84
CA ARG A 158 -30.42 8.34 27.66
C ARG A 158 -31.42 9.18 26.88
N ARG A 159 -31.22 9.38 25.57
CA ARG A 159 -32.19 10.09 24.73
C ARG A 159 -33.45 9.28 24.50
N VAL A 160 -33.31 7.97 24.28
CA VAL A 160 -34.45 7.04 24.12
C VAL A 160 -35.27 6.99 25.41
N LEU A 161 -34.61 6.76 26.55
CA LEU A 161 -35.28 6.70 27.87
C LEU A 161 -36.05 7.98 28.21
N ARG A 162 -35.49 9.15 27.87
CA ARG A 162 -36.18 10.44 28.04
C ARG A 162 -37.38 10.61 27.12
N ARG A 163 -37.29 10.14 25.87
CA ARG A 163 -38.39 10.23 24.90
C ARG A 163 -39.56 9.32 25.24
N LEU A 164 -39.28 8.13 25.79
CA LEU A 164 -40.30 7.19 26.25
C LEU A 164 -40.87 7.55 27.63
N GLY A 165 -40.24 8.50 28.34
CA GLY A 165 -40.69 8.96 29.66
C GLY A 165 -40.27 8.02 30.80
N HIS A 166 -39.23 7.20 30.62
CA HIS A 166 -38.62 6.42 31.70
C HIS A 166 -37.74 7.30 32.61
N THR A 167 -37.19 8.39 32.06
CA THR A 167 -36.49 9.43 32.80
C THR A 167 -36.92 10.82 32.31
N ASN A 168 -36.76 11.85 33.14
CA ASN A 168 -37.03 13.24 32.75
C ASN A 168 -35.79 13.96 32.18
N SER A 169 -35.93 15.26 31.87
CA SER A 169 -34.86 16.08 31.27
C SER A 169 -33.56 16.09 32.10
N ASP A 170 -33.69 15.98 33.42
CA ASP A 170 -32.59 15.98 34.38
C ASP A 170 -32.02 14.57 34.62
N ASN A 171 -32.48 13.57 33.86
CA ASN A 171 -32.15 12.15 33.97
C ASN A 171 -32.57 11.52 35.30
N VAL A 172 -33.60 12.06 35.95
CA VAL A 172 -34.22 11.45 37.13
C VAL A 172 -35.25 10.42 36.67
N ILE A 173 -35.29 9.26 37.34
CA ILE A 173 -36.15 8.13 37.00
C ILE A 173 -37.63 8.42 37.29
N GLU A 174 -38.47 8.16 36.30
CA GLU A 174 -39.93 8.33 36.38
C GLU A 174 -40.63 7.00 36.66
N LEU A 175 -41.97 7.01 36.77
CA LEU A 175 -42.75 5.82 37.11
C LEU A 175 -42.55 4.66 36.11
N LYS A 176 -42.57 4.96 34.79
CA LYS A 176 -42.24 3.98 33.74
C LYS A 176 -40.86 3.37 33.94
N GLY A 177 -39.87 4.20 34.29
CA GLY A 177 -38.51 3.75 34.57
C GLY A 177 -38.46 2.78 35.75
N ARG A 178 -39.16 3.09 36.85
CA ARG A 178 -39.24 2.21 38.02
C ARG A 178 -39.88 0.85 37.70
N ILE A 179 -40.96 0.85 36.92
CA ILE A 179 -41.63 -0.40 36.51
C ILE A 179 -40.73 -1.23 35.60
N ALA A 180 -40.05 -0.59 34.63
CA ALA A 180 -39.09 -1.27 33.77
C ALA A 180 -37.95 -1.93 34.58
N CYS A 181 -37.49 -1.31 35.67
CA CYS A 181 -36.47 -1.90 36.55
C CYS A 181 -36.90 -3.19 37.26
N GLU A 182 -38.20 -3.46 37.38
CA GLU A 182 -38.74 -4.69 37.99
C GLU A 182 -38.95 -5.82 36.97
N VAL A 183 -38.83 -5.53 35.68
CA VAL A 183 -38.89 -6.53 34.60
C VAL A 183 -37.49 -7.09 34.38
N SER A 184 -37.32 -8.41 34.46
CA SER A 184 -36.02 -9.08 34.30
C SER A 184 -36.04 -10.27 33.34
N THR A 185 -37.22 -10.64 32.84
CA THR A 185 -37.44 -11.86 32.04
C THR A 185 -37.83 -11.57 30.60
N ALA A 186 -37.95 -10.29 30.22
CA ALA A 186 -38.39 -9.85 28.91
C ALA A 186 -37.93 -8.40 28.62
N ASP A 187 -38.20 -7.89 27.42
CA ASP A 187 -37.83 -6.52 27.03
C ASP A 187 -38.55 -5.49 27.91
N GLU A 188 -37.78 -4.83 28.76
CA GLU A 188 -38.27 -3.98 29.84
C GLU A 188 -38.95 -2.73 29.30
N LEU A 189 -38.49 -2.20 28.17
CA LEU A 189 -39.08 -1.01 27.55
C LEU A 189 -40.40 -1.36 26.86
N LEU A 190 -40.42 -2.44 26.07
CA LEU A 190 -41.60 -2.84 25.32
C LEU A 190 -42.76 -3.22 26.25
N ILE A 191 -42.51 -4.07 27.25
CA ILE A 191 -43.56 -4.49 28.20
C ILE A 191 -44.08 -3.29 29.00
N THR A 192 -43.18 -2.40 29.44
CA THR A 192 -43.61 -1.19 30.16
C THR A 192 -44.49 -0.32 29.27
N GLU A 193 -44.17 -0.14 27.99
CA GLU A 193 -45.05 0.59 27.08
C GLU A 193 -46.40 -0.12 26.90
N LEU A 194 -46.43 -1.43 26.69
CA LEU A 194 -47.69 -2.19 26.56
C LEU A 194 -48.60 -2.09 27.79
N ILE A 195 -48.01 -2.06 28.99
CA ILE A 195 -48.73 -1.85 30.25
C ILE A 195 -49.30 -0.42 30.29
N PHE A 196 -48.51 0.59 29.95
CA PHE A 196 -48.93 2.00 30.03
C PHE A 196 -49.88 2.44 28.92
N THR A 197 -49.82 1.82 27.74
CA THR A 197 -50.81 2.04 26.68
C THR A 197 -52.12 1.32 26.96
N GLY A 198 -52.16 0.45 27.96
CA GLY A 198 -53.34 -0.34 28.32
C GLY A 198 -53.63 -1.50 27.37
N SER A 199 -52.70 -1.83 26.46
CA SER A 199 -52.91 -2.84 25.42
C SER A 199 -53.19 -4.25 25.98
N LEU A 200 -52.64 -4.54 27.17
CA LEU A 200 -52.85 -5.82 27.85
C LEU A 200 -54.20 -5.90 28.58
N ALA A 201 -54.89 -4.77 28.79
CA ALA A 201 -56.14 -4.73 29.55
C ALA A 201 -57.33 -5.34 28.78
N GLU A 202 -57.24 -5.38 27.45
CA GLU A 202 -58.30 -5.90 26.57
C GLU A 202 -58.16 -7.41 26.27
N LEU A 203 -57.08 -8.04 26.74
CA LEU A 203 -56.77 -9.44 26.49
C LEU A 203 -57.23 -10.33 27.66
N SER A 204 -57.67 -11.55 27.35
CA SER A 204 -57.89 -12.59 28.36
C SER A 204 -56.57 -13.11 28.94
N ALA A 205 -56.62 -13.78 30.09
CA ALA A 205 -55.41 -14.34 30.71
C ALA A 205 -54.70 -15.34 29.78
N GLU A 206 -55.45 -16.17 29.04
CA GLU A 206 -54.90 -17.12 28.08
C GLU A 206 -54.22 -16.40 26.92
N GLN A 207 -54.80 -15.28 26.45
CA GLN A 207 -54.23 -14.47 25.38
C GLN A 207 -52.93 -13.77 25.83
N VAL A 208 -52.88 -13.22 27.06
CA VAL A 208 -51.67 -12.60 27.62
C VAL A 208 -50.54 -13.62 27.79
N VAL A 209 -50.84 -14.84 28.26
CA VAL A 209 -49.83 -15.90 28.43
C VAL A 209 -49.30 -16.42 27.09
N SER A 210 -50.11 -16.34 26.02
CA SER A 210 -49.72 -16.79 24.68
C SER A 210 -48.83 -15.80 23.90
N LEU A 211 -48.76 -14.55 24.36
CA LEU A 211 -48.13 -13.41 23.70
C LEU A 211 -46.65 -13.28 24.09
#